data_AF-A0A969HHH5-F1
#
_entry.id   AF-A0A969HHH5-F1
#
_cell.length_a   1.000
_cell.length_b   1.000
_cell.length_c   1.000
_cell.angle_alpha   90.00
_cell.angle_beta   90.00
_cell.angle_gamma   90.00
#
_symmetry.space_group_name_H-M   'P 1'
#
loop_
_entity.id
_entity.type
_entity.pdbx_description
1 polymer ?
#
loop_
_entity_poly.entity_id
_entity_poly.type
_entity_poly.pdbx_seq_one_letter_code
_entity_poly.pdbx_strand_id
1 'polypeptide(L)'
;MALVIVDLAWLAPLFWLSGGPARYFEIMGQFSEQFNTTTSVFGGAGLFGLTRNLTKLGMYTLYGWGLILLPTLAVLFNVQRLMFNVQRSILNDARLWVILLWITPAIAYYTFIHMGQQGLVFVFLPALLLLSAVVLYHLRWPSPFIQQIGLALLILGNGAIFVAVPTYPLGGERFRLLTAETLRRHDTDYRARFAAVRGHFAATHTALLSSGWRFPDYYLSDYTLLPYTIFARWEQGEGLPTQQMEVGLTGEEMGLQPDENGFFYIVLFDEDLLPFNHSTVRLEWLDLPGEPPLAYLRFTAQERLQLGPAGFEIEP
;
A
#
# COMPACT_ATOMS: atom_id res chain seq x y z
N MET A 1 -24.00 -25.79 -2.74
CA MET A 1 -23.59 -26.28 -4.08
C MET A 1 -23.67 -25.18 -5.13
N ALA A 2 -24.80 -24.50 -5.32
CA ALA A 2 -24.91 -23.39 -6.28
C ALA A 2 -23.89 -22.26 -6.06
N LEU A 3 -23.70 -21.80 -4.80
CA LEU A 3 -22.71 -20.75 -4.48
C LEU A 3 -21.29 -21.14 -4.91
N VAL A 4 -20.84 -22.35 -4.55
CA VAL A 4 -19.53 -22.88 -4.93
C VAL A 4 -19.36 -22.96 -6.44
N ILE A 5 -20.41 -23.37 -7.17
CA ILE A 5 -20.37 -23.42 -8.63
C ILE A 5 -20.24 -22.01 -9.22
N VAL A 6 -20.98 -21.03 -8.67
CA VAL A 6 -20.90 -19.63 -9.11
C VAL A 6 -19.52 -19.05 -8.81
N ASP A 7 -18.96 -19.30 -7.63
CA ASP A 7 -17.62 -18.83 -7.25
C ASP A 7 -16.54 -19.45 -8.14
N LEU A 8 -16.64 -20.75 -8.43
CA LEU A 8 -15.70 -21.44 -9.33
C LEU A 8 -15.90 -21.03 -10.80
N ALA A 9 -17.10 -20.62 -11.20
CA ALA A 9 -17.34 -20.13 -12.56
C ALA A 9 -16.51 -18.88 -12.88
N TRP A 10 -16.15 -18.07 -11.86
CA TRP A 10 -15.25 -16.94 -12.02
C TRP A 10 -13.82 -17.33 -12.38
N LEU A 11 -13.39 -18.58 -12.17
CA LEU A 11 -12.07 -19.05 -12.60
C LEU A 11 -11.98 -19.22 -14.11
N ALA A 12 -13.09 -19.52 -14.79
CA ALA A 12 -13.10 -19.75 -16.23
C ALA A 12 -12.59 -18.55 -17.04
N PRO A 13 -13.09 -17.30 -16.85
CA PRO A 13 -12.54 -16.14 -17.56
C PRO A 13 -11.09 -15.84 -17.17
N LEU A 14 -10.68 -16.09 -15.92
CA LEU A 14 -9.29 -15.87 -15.48
C LEU A 14 -8.31 -16.80 -16.20
N PHE A 15 -8.65 -18.08 -16.29
CA PHE A 15 -7.86 -19.04 -17.06
C PHE A 15 -7.83 -18.66 -18.54
N TRP A 16 -8.96 -18.27 -19.12
CA TRP A 16 -9.01 -17.88 -20.53
C TRP A 16 -8.14 -16.65 -20.83
N LEU A 17 -8.26 -15.59 -20.03
CA LEU A 17 -7.47 -14.36 -20.20
C LEU A 17 -5.96 -14.57 -19.98
N SER A 18 -5.60 -15.55 -19.15
CA SER A 18 -4.20 -15.92 -18.90
C SER A 18 -3.63 -16.87 -19.97
N GLY A 19 -4.41 -17.30 -20.97
CA GLY A 19 -3.96 -18.26 -21.98
C GLY A 19 -4.00 -19.73 -21.54
N GLY A 20 -4.76 -20.04 -20.49
CA GLY A 20 -4.98 -21.37 -19.95
C GLY A 20 -4.61 -21.52 -18.47
N PRO A 21 -5.04 -22.62 -17.82
CA PRO A 21 -4.80 -22.85 -16.39
C PRO A 21 -3.30 -22.99 -16.05
N ALA A 22 -2.51 -23.64 -16.91
CA ALA A 22 -1.07 -23.79 -16.68
C ALA A 22 -0.35 -22.44 -16.63
N ARG A 23 -0.64 -21.56 -17.60
CA ARG A 23 -0.07 -20.21 -17.66
C ARG A 23 -0.54 -19.34 -16.50
N TYR A 24 -1.81 -19.47 -16.10
CA TYR A 24 -2.33 -18.80 -14.90
C TYR A 24 -1.53 -19.18 -13.65
N PHE A 25 -1.32 -20.48 -13.40
CA PHE A 25 -0.56 -20.93 -12.22
C PHE A 25 0.92 -20.56 -12.30
N GLU A 26 1.51 -20.52 -13.50
CA GLU A 26 2.88 -20.02 -13.71
C GLU A 26 3.00 -18.55 -13.33
N ILE A 27 2.12 -17.69 -13.85
CA ILE A 27 2.10 -16.25 -13.55
C ILE A 27 1.88 -16.03 -12.04
N MET A 28 0.95 -16.78 -11.43
CA MET A 28 0.72 -16.71 -9.98
C MET A 28 1.92 -17.19 -9.16
N GLY A 29 2.64 -18.20 -9.63
CA GLY A 29 3.89 -18.67 -9.03
C GLY A 29 4.96 -17.59 -9.05
N GLN A 30 5.23 -17.01 -10.22
CA GLN A 30 6.21 -15.93 -10.41
C GLN A 30 5.86 -14.70 -9.56
N PHE A 31 4.58 -14.30 -9.55
CA PHE A 31 4.12 -13.21 -8.70
C PHE A 31 4.30 -13.52 -7.21
N SER A 32 3.97 -14.74 -6.75
CA SER A 32 4.11 -15.12 -5.35
C SER A 32 5.57 -15.18 -4.89
N GLU A 33 6.47 -15.65 -5.77
CA GLU A 33 7.90 -15.77 -5.49
C GLU A 33 8.54 -14.41 -5.13
N GLN A 34 8.11 -13.33 -5.79
CA GLN A 34 8.57 -11.96 -5.49
C GLN A 34 8.29 -11.52 -4.04
N PHE A 35 7.23 -12.03 -3.42
CA PHE A 35 6.86 -11.67 -2.04
C PHE A 35 7.29 -12.70 -1.00
N ASN A 36 7.42 -13.96 -1.39
CA ASN A 36 7.66 -15.07 -0.46
C ASN A 36 9.00 -14.94 0.27
N THR A 37 10.03 -14.45 -0.41
CA THR A 37 11.40 -14.33 0.14
C THR A 37 11.50 -13.33 1.29
N THR A 38 10.70 -12.26 1.26
CA THR A 38 10.76 -11.16 2.24
C THR A 38 9.61 -11.17 3.26
N THR A 39 8.51 -11.87 2.97
CA THR A 39 7.29 -11.80 3.80
C THR A 39 6.78 -13.14 4.31
N SER A 40 7.08 -14.26 3.65
CA SER A 40 6.55 -15.57 4.01
C SER A 40 7.43 -16.25 5.06
N VAL A 41 6.80 -16.69 6.15
CA VAL A 41 7.47 -17.46 7.21
C VAL A 41 8.08 -18.74 6.65
N PHE A 42 7.40 -19.36 5.68
CA PHE A 42 7.82 -20.61 5.05
C PHE A 42 8.65 -20.38 3.77
N GLY A 43 8.68 -19.15 3.24
CA GLY A 43 9.32 -18.78 1.98
C GLY A 43 10.70 -18.14 2.10
N GLY A 44 11.27 -18.07 3.31
CA GLY A 44 12.63 -17.55 3.56
C GLY A 44 12.71 -16.42 4.59
N ALA A 45 11.62 -15.70 4.84
CA ALA A 45 11.61 -14.57 5.76
C ALA A 45 11.57 -14.98 7.25
N GLY A 46 11.15 -16.21 7.55
CA GLY A 46 11.16 -16.78 8.90
C GLY A 46 10.44 -15.90 9.94
N LEU A 47 11.10 -15.69 11.09
CA LEU A 47 10.53 -14.92 12.20
C LEU A 47 10.39 -13.42 11.87
N PHE A 48 11.27 -12.86 11.03
CA PHE A 48 11.14 -11.48 10.56
C PHE A 48 9.85 -11.28 9.76
N GLY A 49 9.55 -12.20 8.84
CA GLY A 49 8.29 -12.20 8.10
C GLY A 49 7.07 -12.21 9.03
N LEU A 50 7.10 -13.06 10.07
CA LEU A 50 6.01 -13.13 11.06
C LEU A 50 5.81 -11.81 11.82
N THR A 51 6.88 -11.22 12.37
CA THR A 51 6.77 -9.98 13.15
C THR A 51 6.35 -8.80 12.28
N ARG A 52 6.90 -8.68 11.08
CA ARG A 52 6.47 -7.72 10.06
C ARG A 52 4.99 -7.86 9.75
N ASN A 53 4.55 -9.07 9.40
CA ASN A 53 3.18 -9.36 9.02
C ASN A 53 2.20 -9.05 10.15
N LEU A 54 2.51 -9.47 11.39
CA LEU A 54 1.70 -9.16 12.57
C LEU A 54 1.65 -7.66 12.87
N THR A 55 2.77 -6.94 12.71
CA THR A 55 2.82 -5.48 12.91
C THR A 55 1.90 -4.77 11.93
N LYS A 56 2.03 -5.07 10.63
CA LYS A 56 1.18 -4.51 9.57
C LYS A 56 -0.29 -4.90 9.77
N LEU A 57 -0.56 -6.18 9.98
CA LEU A 57 -1.91 -6.71 10.20
C LEU A 57 -2.58 -6.05 11.40
N GLY A 58 -1.87 -5.96 12.54
CA GLY A 58 -2.36 -5.30 13.74
C GLY A 58 -2.66 -3.84 13.49
N MET A 59 -1.69 -3.07 13.00
CA MET A 59 -1.87 -1.64 12.74
C MET A 59 -3.03 -1.36 11.77
N TYR A 60 -3.09 -2.07 10.63
CA TYR A 60 -4.15 -1.88 9.64
C TYR A 60 -5.52 -2.31 10.16
N THR A 61 -5.60 -3.40 10.93
CA THR A 61 -6.85 -3.85 11.55
C THR A 61 -7.33 -2.86 12.58
N LEU A 62 -6.45 -2.41 13.49
CA LEU A 62 -6.80 -1.42 14.51
C LEU A 62 -7.27 -0.11 13.87
N TYR A 63 -6.58 0.34 12.83
CA TYR A 63 -6.95 1.54 12.08
C TYR A 63 -8.31 1.39 11.40
N GLY A 64 -8.54 0.29 10.67
CA GLY A 64 -9.81 0.04 9.98
C GLY A 64 -10.98 -0.23 10.92
N TRP A 65 -10.72 -0.80 12.10
CA TRP A 65 -11.74 -1.07 13.11
C TRP A 65 -12.17 0.23 13.84
N GLY A 66 -11.26 1.19 13.98
CA GLY A 66 -11.58 2.53 14.48
C GLY A 66 -12.10 2.53 15.92
N LEU A 67 -12.94 3.51 16.27
CA LEU A 67 -13.36 3.72 17.66
C LEU A 67 -14.24 2.59 18.23
N ILE A 68 -14.89 1.79 17.37
CA ILE A 68 -15.76 0.69 17.83
C ILE A 68 -14.96 -0.45 18.48
N LEU A 69 -13.65 -0.50 18.22
CA LEU A 69 -12.72 -1.41 18.88
C LEU A 69 -12.76 -1.25 20.41
N LEU A 70 -12.79 -0.02 20.93
CA LEU A 70 -12.66 0.26 22.36
C LEU A 70 -13.76 -0.42 23.21
N PRO A 71 -15.07 -0.21 22.94
CA PRO A 71 -16.10 -0.92 23.68
C PRO A 71 -16.06 -2.43 23.41
N THR A 72 -15.66 -2.86 22.21
CA THR A 72 -15.55 -4.28 21.88
C THR A 72 -14.50 -4.97 22.75
N LEU A 73 -13.29 -4.41 22.83
CA LEU A 73 -12.22 -4.92 23.68
C LEU A 73 -12.58 -4.84 25.15
N ALA A 74 -13.15 -3.71 25.62
CA ALA A 74 -13.55 -3.55 27.02
C ALA A 74 -14.54 -4.65 27.46
N VAL A 75 -15.50 -5.00 26.61
CA VAL A 75 -16.41 -6.11 26.89
C VAL A 75 -15.68 -7.45 26.83
N LEU A 76 -14.88 -7.72 25.79
CA LEU A 76 -14.15 -8.99 25.67
C LEU A 76 -13.20 -9.25 26.86
N PHE A 77 -12.47 -8.24 27.32
CA PHE A 77 -11.59 -8.35 28.49
C PHE A 77 -12.36 -8.57 29.80
N ASN A 78 -13.52 -7.94 29.97
CA ASN A 78 -14.38 -8.16 31.13
C ASN A 78 -15.12 -9.51 31.08
N VAL A 79 -15.47 -9.96 29.87
CA VAL A 79 -16.16 -11.23 29.60
C VAL A 79 -15.21 -12.42 29.70
N GLN A 80 -13.90 -12.28 29.48
CA GLN A 80 -12.91 -13.32 29.83
C GLN A 80 -12.97 -13.71 31.32
N ARG A 81 -13.39 -12.80 32.20
CA ARG A 81 -13.64 -13.07 33.62
C ARG A 81 -14.97 -13.79 33.89
N LEU A 82 -15.95 -13.71 32.98
CA LEU A 82 -17.26 -14.36 33.05
C LEU A 82 -17.37 -15.67 32.24
N MET A 83 -16.50 -15.88 31.24
CA MET A 83 -16.58 -16.99 30.27
C MET A 83 -16.14 -18.35 30.81
N PHE A 84 -15.61 -18.45 32.02
CA PHE A 84 -15.30 -19.75 32.63
C PHE A 84 -16.55 -20.64 32.83
N ASN A 85 -17.77 -20.09 32.75
CA ASN A 85 -19.02 -20.84 32.92
C ASN A 85 -19.88 -21.02 31.64
N VAL A 86 -19.49 -20.50 30.47
CA VAL A 86 -20.36 -20.45 29.26
C VAL A 86 -19.88 -21.40 28.13
N GLN A 87 -18.85 -22.22 28.38
CA GLN A 87 -18.07 -22.93 27.34
C GLN A 87 -18.83 -23.94 26.46
N ARG A 88 -19.99 -24.48 26.87
CA ARG A 88 -20.68 -25.53 26.08
C ARG A 88 -21.75 -25.04 25.09
N SER A 89 -22.34 -23.87 25.31
CA SER A 89 -23.44 -23.38 24.46
C SER A 89 -22.92 -22.65 23.20
N ILE A 90 -21.85 -21.87 23.37
CA ILE A 90 -21.29 -21.01 22.31
C ILE A 90 -20.63 -21.82 21.18
N LEU A 91 -19.95 -22.92 21.50
CA LEU A 91 -19.29 -23.78 20.51
C LEU A 91 -20.28 -24.51 19.59
N ASN A 92 -21.57 -24.58 19.96
CA ASN A 92 -22.62 -25.17 19.14
C ASN A 92 -23.36 -24.14 18.28
N ASP A 93 -23.02 -22.84 18.39
CA ASP A 93 -23.66 -21.81 17.57
C ASP A 93 -23.02 -21.76 16.18
N ALA A 94 -23.78 -22.19 15.17
CA ALA A 94 -23.37 -22.13 13.77
C ALA A 94 -22.99 -20.72 13.31
N ARG A 95 -23.56 -19.67 13.90
CA ARG A 95 -23.27 -18.26 13.54
C ARG A 95 -21.84 -17.88 13.92
N LEU A 96 -21.37 -18.36 15.07
CA LEU A 96 -19.99 -18.14 15.48
C LEU A 96 -19.02 -18.84 14.52
N TRP A 97 -19.32 -20.09 14.14
CA TRP A 97 -18.51 -20.82 13.18
C TRP A 97 -18.43 -20.12 11.82
N VAL A 98 -19.53 -19.52 11.35
CA VAL A 98 -19.51 -18.71 10.11
C VAL A 98 -18.54 -17.53 10.25
N ILE A 99 -18.58 -16.78 11.36
CA ILE A 99 -17.66 -15.65 11.60
C ILE A 99 -16.21 -16.13 11.69
N LEU A 100 -15.94 -17.22 12.42
CA LEU A 100 -14.59 -17.77 12.56
C LEU A 100 -14.05 -18.28 11.21
N LEU A 101 -14.84 -19.03 10.45
CA LEU A 101 -14.45 -19.53 9.13
C LEU A 101 -14.26 -18.40 8.11
N TRP A 102 -14.87 -17.24 8.31
CA TRP A 102 -14.62 -16.06 7.50
C TRP A 102 -13.28 -15.39 7.89
N ILE A 103 -13.06 -15.14 9.17
CA ILE A 103 -11.88 -14.38 9.64
C ILE A 103 -10.60 -15.21 9.57
N THR A 104 -10.64 -16.46 10.04
CA THR A 104 -9.45 -17.27 10.30
C THR A 104 -8.58 -17.51 9.06
N PRO A 105 -9.11 -17.88 7.87
CA PRO A 105 -8.28 -18.11 6.70
C PRO A 105 -7.49 -16.85 6.28
N ALA A 106 -8.14 -15.69 6.28
CA ALA A 106 -7.51 -14.42 5.93
C ALA A 106 -6.43 -14.03 6.96
N ILE A 107 -6.73 -14.10 8.25
CA ILE A 107 -5.75 -13.80 9.31
C ILE A 107 -4.57 -14.78 9.25
N ALA A 108 -4.81 -16.07 9.04
CA ALA A 108 -3.74 -17.05 8.93
C ALA A 108 -2.83 -16.75 7.73
N TYR A 109 -3.43 -16.51 6.55
CA TYR A 109 -2.67 -16.16 5.36
C TYR A 109 -1.86 -14.87 5.55
N TYR A 110 -2.47 -13.80 6.05
CA TYR A 110 -1.78 -12.53 6.25
C TYR A 110 -0.70 -12.59 7.33
N THR A 111 -0.86 -13.46 8.33
CA THR A 111 0.13 -13.67 9.39
C THR A 111 1.33 -14.46 8.88
N PHE A 112 1.10 -15.57 8.20
CA PHE A 112 2.16 -16.53 7.87
C PHE A 112 2.73 -16.38 6.47
N ILE A 113 1.97 -15.82 5.54
CA ILE A 113 2.36 -15.72 4.13
C ILE A 113 2.69 -14.29 3.76
N HIS A 114 1.72 -13.36 3.82
CA HIS A 114 1.94 -12.02 3.31
C HIS A 114 0.92 -11.00 3.79
N MET A 115 1.37 -9.93 4.47
CA MET A 115 0.60 -8.70 4.66
C MET A 115 1.28 -7.52 3.95
N GLY A 116 0.84 -7.19 2.75
CA GLY A 116 1.48 -6.16 1.91
C GLY A 116 0.81 -4.79 1.94
N GLN A 117 -0.52 -4.76 1.92
CA GLN A 117 -1.29 -3.53 1.73
C GLN A 117 -2.37 -3.37 2.78
N GLN A 118 -2.65 -2.12 3.16
CA GLN A 118 -3.67 -1.78 4.15
C GLN A 118 -5.08 -2.24 3.75
N GLY A 119 -5.43 -2.23 2.46
CA GLY A 119 -6.76 -2.61 1.98
C GLY A 119 -7.11 -4.09 2.18
N LEU A 120 -6.12 -4.95 2.42
CA LEU A 120 -6.32 -6.39 2.62
C LEU A 120 -7.22 -6.70 3.84
N VAL A 121 -7.26 -5.81 4.84
CA VAL A 121 -8.10 -6.01 6.02
C VAL A 121 -9.60 -6.02 5.70
N PHE A 122 -10.02 -5.43 4.57
CA PHE A 122 -11.42 -5.41 4.16
C PHE A 122 -12.00 -6.80 3.90
N VAL A 123 -11.17 -7.82 3.71
CA VAL A 123 -11.61 -9.21 3.57
C VAL A 123 -12.28 -9.73 4.84
N PHE A 124 -11.82 -9.33 6.02
CA PHE A 124 -12.34 -9.84 7.31
C PHE A 124 -12.91 -8.74 8.22
N LEU A 125 -12.65 -7.46 7.94
CA LEU A 125 -13.17 -6.34 8.72
C LEU A 125 -14.70 -6.34 8.87
N PRO A 126 -15.52 -6.66 7.84
CA PRO A 126 -16.97 -6.75 8.02
C PRO A 126 -17.40 -7.74 9.11
N ALA A 127 -16.71 -8.89 9.22
CA ALA A 127 -16.97 -9.88 10.26
C ALA A 127 -16.62 -9.35 11.66
N LEU A 128 -15.53 -8.57 11.79
CA LEU A 128 -15.19 -7.88 13.03
C LEU A 128 -16.22 -6.82 13.41
N LEU A 129 -16.77 -6.08 12.45
CA LEU A 129 -17.83 -5.10 12.69
C LEU A 129 -19.14 -5.77 13.13
N LEU A 130 -19.49 -6.94 12.57
CA LEU A 130 -20.63 -7.72 13.04
C LEU A 130 -20.43 -8.21 14.48
N LEU A 131 -19.23 -8.68 14.82
CA LEU A 131 -18.89 -9.06 16.19
C LEU A 131 -19.03 -7.85 17.13
N SER A 132 -18.50 -6.68 16.76
CA SER A 132 -18.67 -5.44 17.51
C SER A 132 -20.14 -5.05 17.67
N ALA A 133 -20.96 -5.20 16.63
CA ALA A 133 -22.39 -4.91 16.69
C ALA A 133 -23.11 -5.82 17.69
N VAL A 134 -22.80 -7.12 17.71
CA VAL A 134 -23.34 -8.07 18.70
C VAL A 134 -22.95 -7.66 20.11
N VAL A 135 -21.68 -7.29 20.32
CA VAL A 135 -21.18 -6.83 21.62
C VAL A 135 -21.92 -5.57 22.09
N LEU A 136 -22.06 -4.57 21.22
CA LEU A 136 -22.74 -3.32 21.54
C LEU A 136 -24.24 -3.50 21.77
N TYR A 137 -24.87 -4.44 21.06
CA TYR A 137 -26.28 -4.76 21.23
C TYR A 137 -26.56 -5.38 22.61
N HIS A 138 -25.68 -6.28 23.06
CA HIS A 138 -25.83 -6.97 24.35
C HIS A 138 -25.22 -6.21 25.53
N LEU A 139 -24.56 -5.08 25.28
CA LEU A 139 -24.08 -4.21 26.35
C LEU A 139 -25.28 -3.72 27.17
N ARG A 140 -25.15 -3.71 28.50
CA ARG A 140 -26.21 -3.26 29.41
C ARG A 140 -26.27 -1.74 29.44
N TRP A 141 -26.90 -1.15 28.42
CA TRP A 141 -27.16 0.28 28.36
C TRP A 141 -28.22 0.68 29.40
N PRO A 142 -28.12 1.86 30.05
CA PRO A 142 -29.13 2.28 31.02
C PRO A 142 -30.49 2.58 30.39
N SER A 143 -30.52 2.98 29.11
CA SER A 143 -31.74 3.17 28.33
C SER A 143 -31.48 3.04 26.83
N PRO A 144 -32.51 2.77 25.99
CA PRO A 144 -32.38 2.75 24.53
C PRO A 144 -31.90 4.08 23.94
N PHE A 145 -32.27 5.20 24.57
CA PHE A 145 -31.83 6.54 24.14
C PHE A 145 -30.32 6.72 24.32
N ILE A 146 -29.75 6.27 25.45
CA ILE A 146 -28.30 6.34 25.69
C ILE A 146 -27.56 5.42 24.71
N GLN A 147 -28.11 4.25 24.39
CA GLN A 147 -27.55 3.38 23.36
C GLN A 147 -27.47 4.09 22.01
N GLN A 148 -28.56 4.75 21.57
CA GLN A 148 -28.59 5.50 20.32
C GLN A 148 -27.57 6.64 20.30
N ILE A 149 -27.46 7.42 21.39
CA ILE A 149 -26.44 8.47 21.52
C ILE A 149 -25.04 7.88 21.44
N GLY A 150 -24.76 6.80 22.19
CA GLY A 150 -23.45 6.16 22.19
C GLY A 150 -23.04 5.67 20.79
N LEU A 151 -23.97 5.05 20.07
CA LEU A 151 -23.76 4.62 18.68
C LEU A 151 -23.54 5.82 17.75
N ALA A 152 -24.36 6.87 17.87
CA ALA A 152 -24.20 8.09 17.09
C ALA A 152 -22.84 8.75 17.33
N LEU A 153 -22.38 8.83 18.58
CA LEU A 153 -21.06 9.37 18.94
C LEU A 153 -19.92 8.52 18.37
N LEU A 154 -20.03 7.19 18.35
CA LEU A 154 -19.03 6.33 17.73
C LEU A 154 -18.94 6.57 16.22
N ILE A 155 -20.09 6.66 15.54
CA ILE A 155 -20.14 6.90 14.08
C ILE A 155 -19.59 8.30 13.76
N LEU A 156 -20.12 9.33 14.43
CA LEU A 156 -19.69 10.71 14.25
C LEU A 156 -18.22 10.91 14.62
N GLY A 157 -17.74 10.24 15.66
CA GLY A 157 -16.33 10.28 16.07
C GLY A 157 -15.39 9.72 15.00
N ASN A 158 -15.71 8.55 14.42
CA ASN A 158 -14.92 8.00 13.31
C ASN A 158 -14.95 8.92 12.09
N GLY A 159 -16.13 9.44 11.73
CA GLY A 159 -16.27 10.39 10.63
C GLY A 159 -15.50 11.69 10.86
N ALA A 160 -15.55 12.24 12.08
CA ALA A 160 -14.82 13.44 12.46
C ALA A 160 -13.31 13.23 12.43
N ILE A 161 -12.81 12.05 12.83
CA ILE A 161 -11.38 11.71 12.70
C ILE A 161 -10.96 11.77 11.23
N PHE A 162 -11.74 11.19 10.32
CA PHE A 162 -11.42 11.21 8.90
C PHE A 162 -11.49 12.62 8.29
N VAL A 163 -12.50 13.42 8.64
CA VAL A 163 -12.75 14.72 8.00
C VAL A 163 -11.92 15.85 8.59
N ALA A 164 -11.77 15.89 9.92
CA ALA A 164 -11.28 17.06 10.64
C ALA A 164 -9.86 16.91 11.22
N VAL A 165 -9.36 15.69 11.42
CA VAL A 165 -8.02 15.48 11.98
C VAL A 165 -6.98 15.66 10.86
N PRO A 166 -5.90 16.42 11.11
CA PRO A 166 -4.85 16.59 10.11
C PRO A 166 -4.08 15.29 9.86
N THR A 167 -3.33 15.24 8.76
CA THR A 167 -2.50 14.10 8.38
C THR A 167 -1.47 13.73 9.46
N TYR A 168 -0.94 14.72 10.17
CA TYR A 168 0.06 14.57 11.23
C TYR A 168 -0.42 15.22 12.54
N PRO A 169 -1.35 14.61 13.28
CA PRO A 169 -1.98 15.23 14.46
C PRO A 169 -1.01 15.47 15.63
N LEU A 170 0.07 14.68 15.73
CA LEU A 170 1.06 14.79 16.80
C LEU A 170 2.33 15.54 16.36
N GLY A 171 2.36 16.07 15.14
CA GLY A 171 3.55 16.62 14.52
C GLY A 171 4.59 15.55 14.13
N GLY A 172 5.43 15.90 13.17
CA GLY A 172 6.44 15.00 12.59
C GLY A 172 5.86 13.89 11.72
N GLU A 173 6.70 13.28 10.89
CA GLU A 173 6.28 12.29 9.87
C GLU A 173 6.03 10.88 10.44
N ARG A 174 6.19 10.68 11.75
CA ARG A 174 6.15 9.35 12.37
C ARG A 174 4.76 8.75 12.42
N PHE A 175 3.73 9.58 12.64
CA PHE A 175 2.33 9.17 12.77
C PHE A 175 1.47 9.86 11.72
N ARG A 176 1.40 9.22 10.55
CA ARG A 176 0.53 9.62 9.45
C ARG A 176 -0.84 8.97 9.61
N LEU A 177 -1.90 9.77 9.64
CA LEU A 177 -3.28 9.30 9.49
C LEU A 177 -3.71 9.40 8.03
N LEU A 178 -4.66 8.56 7.61
CA LEU A 178 -5.25 8.60 6.26
C LEU A 178 -6.57 9.39 6.33
N THR A 179 -6.46 10.72 6.34
CA THR A 179 -7.61 11.62 6.48
C THR A 179 -7.99 12.26 5.14
N ALA A 180 -9.08 13.01 5.13
CA ALA A 180 -9.51 13.79 3.96
C ALA A 180 -8.46 14.83 3.54
N GLU A 181 -7.65 15.33 4.47
CA GLU A 181 -6.49 16.17 4.14
C GLU A 181 -5.40 15.36 3.43
N THR A 182 -5.11 14.14 3.89
CA THR A 182 -4.10 13.27 3.28
C THR A 182 -4.42 12.97 1.82
N LEU A 183 -5.69 12.69 1.52
CA LEU A 183 -6.15 12.48 0.15
C LEU A 183 -6.02 13.75 -0.69
N ARG A 184 -6.50 14.89 -0.18
CA ARG A 184 -6.39 16.18 -0.88
C ARG A 184 -4.95 16.57 -1.17
N ARG A 185 -4.06 16.42 -0.19
CA ARG A 185 -2.63 16.73 -0.36
C ARG A 185 -1.98 15.83 -1.39
N HIS A 186 -2.25 14.53 -1.33
CA HIS A 186 -1.76 13.58 -2.33
C HIS A 186 -2.27 13.93 -3.73
N ASP A 187 -3.56 14.25 -3.88
CA ASP A 187 -4.12 14.63 -5.17
C ASP A 187 -3.54 15.94 -5.71
N THR A 188 -3.34 16.96 -4.87
CA THR A 188 -2.73 18.23 -5.28
C THR A 188 -1.28 18.03 -5.73
N ASP A 189 -0.47 17.30 -4.95
CA ASP A 189 0.93 17.01 -5.26
C ASP A 189 1.06 16.30 -6.61
N TYR A 190 0.35 15.18 -6.82
CA TYR A 190 0.40 14.47 -8.09
C TYR A 190 -0.12 15.30 -9.27
N ARG A 191 -1.20 16.07 -9.10
CA ARG A 191 -1.71 16.95 -10.16
C ARG A 191 -0.68 18.02 -10.54
N ALA A 192 -0.01 18.62 -9.56
CA ALA A 192 1.03 19.61 -9.79
C ALA A 192 2.20 19.00 -10.56
N ARG A 193 2.70 17.82 -10.13
CA ARG A 193 3.78 17.09 -10.81
C ARG A 193 3.41 16.70 -12.24
N PHE A 194 2.22 16.14 -12.46
CA PHE A 194 1.77 15.76 -13.81
C PHE A 194 1.66 16.97 -14.73
N ALA A 195 1.12 18.09 -14.25
CA ALA A 195 1.04 19.33 -15.01
C ALA A 195 2.43 19.88 -15.33
N ALA A 196 3.36 19.84 -14.37
CA ALA A 196 4.73 20.30 -14.54
C ALA A 196 5.49 19.47 -15.57
N VAL A 197 5.39 18.14 -15.49
CA VAL A 197 6.01 17.22 -16.45
C VAL A 197 5.51 17.50 -17.87
N ARG A 198 4.19 17.55 -18.07
CA ARG A 198 3.59 17.84 -19.39
C ARG A 198 3.90 19.24 -19.90
N GLY A 199 4.03 20.21 -19.02
CA GLY A 199 4.25 21.61 -19.38
C GLY A 199 5.70 21.93 -19.77
N HIS A 200 6.67 21.17 -19.25
CA HIS A 200 8.10 21.53 -19.37
C HIS A 200 8.96 20.46 -20.04
N PHE A 201 8.48 19.22 -20.17
CA PHE A 201 9.26 18.11 -20.70
C PHE A 201 8.49 17.39 -21.81
N ALA A 202 9.04 17.32 -23.02
CA ALA A 202 8.43 16.51 -24.07
C ALA A 202 8.78 15.03 -23.85
N ALA A 203 7.79 14.16 -24.04
CA ALA A 203 7.93 12.73 -23.80
C ALA A 203 8.98 12.05 -24.69
N THR A 204 9.24 12.61 -25.87
CA THR A 204 10.21 12.06 -26.83
C THR A 204 11.66 12.08 -26.33
N HIS A 205 12.00 12.98 -25.41
CA HIS A 205 13.37 13.18 -24.91
C HIS A 205 13.46 13.05 -23.38
N THR A 206 12.42 12.53 -22.74
CA THR A 206 12.30 12.50 -21.28
C THR A 206 11.88 11.13 -20.78
N ALA A 207 12.64 10.59 -19.83
CA ALA A 207 12.22 9.46 -19.01
C ALA A 207 11.86 9.90 -17.58
N LEU A 208 10.97 9.14 -16.95
CA LEU A 208 10.53 9.34 -15.57
C LEU A 208 11.14 8.26 -14.68
N LEU A 209 11.92 8.64 -13.69
CA LEU A 209 12.38 7.73 -12.64
C LEU A 209 11.41 7.83 -11.46
N SER A 210 10.79 6.71 -11.08
CA SER A 210 9.72 6.70 -10.06
C SER A 210 9.77 5.48 -9.16
N SER A 211 9.60 5.71 -7.85
CA SER A 211 9.34 4.67 -6.85
C SER A 211 7.84 4.32 -6.80
N GLY A 212 6.96 5.29 -7.06
CA GLY A 212 5.50 5.18 -7.13
C GLY A 212 4.96 4.86 -8.53
N TRP A 213 5.64 4.01 -9.30
CA TRP A 213 5.54 3.89 -10.77
C TRP A 213 4.11 3.79 -11.35
N ARG A 214 3.14 3.20 -10.64
CA ARG A 214 1.76 3.01 -11.15
C ARG A 214 1.04 4.31 -11.49
N PHE A 215 1.32 5.38 -10.77
CA PHE A 215 0.66 6.67 -11.02
C PHE A 215 1.20 7.33 -12.28
N PRO A 216 2.54 7.53 -12.44
CA PRO A 216 3.12 7.97 -13.70
C PRO A 216 2.76 7.06 -14.88
N ASP A 217 2.80 5.75 -14.73
CA ASP A 217 2.45 4.79 -15.79
C ASP A 217 1.04 5.05 -16.36
N TYR A 218 0.08 5.28 -15.47
CA TYR A 218 -1.31 5.51 -15.87
C TYR A 218 -1.56 6.93 -16.40
N TYR A 219 -1.04 7.96 -15.71
CA TYR A 219 -1.35 9.36 -16.01
C TYR A 219 -0.39 10.02 -17.00
N LEU A 220 0.81 9.46 -17.20
CA LEU A 220 1.87 9.93 -18.09
C LEU A 220 2.35 8.79 -19.00
N SER A 221 1.41 8.00 -19.54
CA SER A 221 1.67 6.81 -20.36
C SER A 221 2.51 7.05 -21.62
N ASP A 222 2.61 8.31 -22.06
CA ASP A 222 3.39 8.69 -23.25
C ASP A 222 4.90 8.78 -22.95
N TYR A 223 5.29 8.83 -21.67
CA TYR A 223 6.69 8.96 -21.24
C TYR A 223 7.31 7.59 -20.97
N THR A 224 8.61 7.45 -21.24
CA THR A 224 9.37 6.26 -20.83
C THR A 224 9.46 6.24 -19.30
N LEU A 225 8.96 5.16 -18.68
CA LEU A 225 8.99 4.98 -17.23
C LEU A 225 10.11 4.03 -16.83
N LEU A 226 10.91 4.45 -15.86
CA LEU A 226 11.98 3.68 -15.23
C LEU A 226 11.60 3.43 -13.77
N PRO A 227 11.11 2.22 -13.41
CA PRO A 227 10.82 1.89 -12.03
C PRO A 227 12.11 1.82 -11.21
N TYR A 228 12.21 2.61 -10.15
CA TYR A 228 13.29 2.55 -9.18
C TYR A 228 12.68 2.55 -7.78
N THR A 229 12.30 1.36 -7.31
CA THR A 229 11.57 1.22 -6.06
C THR A 229 12.50 1.13 -4.85
N ILE A 230 12.03 1.65 -3.72
CA ILE A 230 12.72 1.58 -2.43
C ILE A 230 11.95 0.63 -1.52
N PHE A 231 12.65 -0.16 -0.72
CA PHE A 231 12.02 -1.01 0.28
C PHE A 231 11.21 -0.17 1.26
N ALA A 232 9.92 -0.47 1.34
CA ALA A 232 8.98 0.26 2.18
C ALA A 232 9.30 0.11 3.68
N ARG A 233 8.64 0.94 4.48
CA ARG A 233 8.71 0.85 5.94
C ARG A 233 8.32 -0.54 6.45
N TRP A 234 9.09 -1.05 7.41
CA TRP A 234 8.98 -2.39 8.00
C TRP A 234 9.30 -3.54 7.05
N GLU A 235 9.96 -3.28 5.92
CA GLU A 235 10.53 -4.32 5.05
C GLU A 235 11.99 -4.61 5.41
N GLN A 236 12.48 -5.78 5.01
CA GLN A 236 13.91 -6.04 5.08
C GLN A 236 14.62 -5.15 4.05
N GLY A 237 15.58 -4.33 4.52
CA GLY A 237 16.23 -3.34 3.67
C GLY A 237 15.49 -2.01 3.57
N GLU A 238 14.55 -1.72 4.50
CA GLU A 238 13.83 -0.42 4.58
C GLU A 238 14.72 0.77 4.23
N GLY A 239 14.25 1.58 3.27
CA GLY A 239 14.97 2.76 2.82
C GLY A 239 16.17 2.48 1.92
N LEU A 240 16.35 1.26 1.42
CA LEU A 240 17.33 0.93 0.38
C LEU A 240 16.63 0.66 -0.97
N PRO A 241 17.31 0.88 -2.11
CA PRO A 241 16.78 0.50 -3.41
C PRO A 241 16.54 -1.01 -3.49
N THR A 242 15.47 -1.41 -4.18
CA THR A 242 15.20 -2.83 -4.48
C THR A 242 16.03 -3.32 -5.67
N GLN A 243 16.67 -2.41 -6.41
CA GLN A 243 17.51 -2.72 -7.55
C GLN A 243 18.70 -3.58 -7.10
N GLN A 244 18.83 -4.79 -7.64
CA GLN A 244 19.91 -5.71 -7.25
C GLN A 244 21.09 -5.71 -8.24
N MET A 245 20.82 -5.37 -9.49
CA MET A 245 21.81 -5.41 -10.57
C MET A 245 22.07 -4.02 -11.09
N GLU A 246 23.32 -3.78 -11.45
CA GLU A 246 23.72 -2.59 -12.18
C GLU A 246 23.20 -2.65 -13.63
N VAL A 247 22.54 -1.59 -14.05
CA VAL A 247 21.99 -1.41 -15.39
C VAL A 247 22.38 -0.03 -15.88
N GLY A 248 23.13 0.03 -16.99
CA GLY A 248 23.43 1.28 -17.69
C GLY A 248 22.51 1.44 -18.88
N LEU A 249 21.85 2.59 -19.01
CA LEU A 249 20.93 2.90 -20.10
C LEU A 249 21.30 4.24 -20.75
N THR A 250 21.55 4.20 -22.05
CA THR A 250 21.66 5.41 -22.89
C THR A 250 20.26 5.95 -23.22
N GLY A 251 20.20 7.21 -23.66
CA GLY A 251 18.95 7.83 -24.15
C GLY A 251 18.26 6.98 -25.23
N GLU A 252 19.03 6.48 -26.19
CA GLU A 252 18.53 5.67 -27.30
C GLU A 252 18.02 4.29 -26.84
N GLU A 253 18.69 3.63 -25.89
CA GLU A 253 18.24 2.35 -25.31
C GLU A 253 16.92 2.51 -24.53
N MET A 254 16.66 3.71 -24.00
CA MET A 254 15.38 4.09 -23.40
C MET A 254 14.31 4.46 -24.43
N GLY A 255 14.63 4.41 -25.73
CA GLY A 255 13.74 4.79 -26.83
C GLY A 255 13.55 6.30 -26.97
N LEU A 256 14.42 7.11 -26.36
CA LEU A 256 14.36 8.56 -26.42
C LEU A 256 15.11 9.11 -27.64
N GLN A 257 14.76 10.33 -28.02
CA GLN A 257 15.48 11.16 -28.98
C GLN A 257 16.02 12.39 -28.26
N PRO A 258 17.21 12.91 -28.60
CA PRO A 258 17.71 14.12 -27.95
C PRO A 258 16.87 15.34 -28.35
N ASP A 259 16.82 16.35 -27.48
CA ASP A 259 16.22 17.65 -27.77
C ASP A 259 17.02 18.44 -28.84
N GLU A 260 16.57 19.66 -29.15
CA GLU A 260 17.25 20.54 -30.12
C GLU A 260 18.71 20.88 -29.74
N ASN A 261 19.06 20.73 -28.45
CA ASN A 261 20.38 21.02 -27.92
C ASN A 261 21.23 19.74 -27.72
N GLY A 262 20.72 18.56 -28.07
CA GLY A 262 21.43 17.29 -27.92
C GLY A 262 21.30 16.63 -26.55
N PHE A 263 20.33 17.04 -25.72
CA PHE A 263 20.13 16.54 -24.36
C PHE A 263 18.92 15.60 -24.23
N PHE A 264 19.03 14.69 -23.27
CA PHE A 264 17.96 13.88 -22.71
C PHE A 264 17.71 14.29 -21.26
N TYR A 265 16.52 13.96 -20.76
CA TYR A 265 16.07 14.35 -19.43
C TYR A 265 15.61 13.13 -18.62
N ILE A 266 16.03 13.06 -17.36
CA ILE A 266 15.46 12.16 -16.37
C ILE A 266 14.74 13.00 -15.32
N VAL A 267 13.42 12.91 -15.26
CA VAL A 267 12.64 13.54 -14.19
C VAL A 267 12.61 12.59 -13.00
N LEU A 268 13.05 13.07 -11.84
CA LEU A 268 12.92 12.35 -10.57
C LEU A 268 11.52 12.61 -10.04
N PHE A 269 10.60 11.70 -10.35
CA PHE A 269 9.17 11.93 -10.13
C PHE A 269 8.83 11.94 -8.63
N ASP A 270 9.49 11.09 -7.84
CA ASP A 270 9.28 10.97 -6.40
C ASP A 270 10.50 11.50 -5.61
N GLU A 271 10.25 12.30 -4.58
CA GLU A 271 11.32 12.94 -3.77
C GLU A 271 12.16 11.94 -2.95
N ASP A 272 11.59 10.79 -2.64
CA ASP A 272 12.30 9.73 -1.91
C ASP A 272 13.48 9.15 -2.71
N LEU A 273 13.56 9.46 -4.01
CA LEU A 273 14.68 9.11 -4.89
C LEU A 273 15.89 10.02 -4.72
N LEU A 274 15.73 11.24 -4.19
CA LEU A 274 16.80 12.24 -4.11
C LEU A 274 18.04 11.77 -3.35
N PRO A 275 17.94 11.08 -2.20
CA PRO A 275 19.11 10.57 -1.48
C PRO A 275 19.95 9.54 -2.26
N PHE A 276 19.40 8.96 -3.33
CA PHE A 276 20.04 7.95 -4.17
C PHE A 276 20.68 8.53 -5.42
N ASN A 277 20.56 9.83 -5.67
CA ASN A 277 21.20 10.50 -6.79
C ASN A 277 22.67 10.83 -6.45
N HIS A 278 23.63 10.20 -7.14
CA HIS A 278 25.05 10.56 -6.99
C HIS A 278 25.50 11.68 -7.94
N SER A 279 24.68 12.02 -8.94
CA SER A 279 24.90 13.14 -9.88
C SER A 279 24.40 14.48 -9.35
N THR A 280 24.75 14.82 -8.10
CA THR A 280 24.25 16.01 -7.40
C THR A 280 24.57 17.32 -8.11
N VAL A 281 25.70 17.42 -8.82
CA VAL A 281 26.12 18.61 -9.58
C VAL A 281 25.29 18.87 -10.84
N ARG A 282 24.52 17.86 -11.30
CA ARG A 282 23.65 17.93 -12.48
C ARG A 282 22.17 18.10 -12.12
N LEU A 283 21.87 18.13 -10.82
CA LEU A 283 20.50 18.20 -10.32
C LEU A 283 19.94 19.60 -10.55
N GLU A 284 18.92 19.66 -11.39
CA GLU A 284 18.15 20.88 -11.66
C GLU A 284 16.75 20.76 -11.04
N TRP A 285 16.14 21.91 -10.78
CA TRP A 285 14.88 22.01 -10.07
C TRP A 285 13.87 22.81 -10.88
N LEU A 286 12.64 22.33 -10.91
CA LEU A 286 11.49 23.02 -11.45
C LEU A 286 10.54 23.36 -10.30
N ASP A 287 10.37 24.65 -10.01
CA ASP A 287 9.51 25.10 -8.93
C ASP A 287 8.04 24.77 -9.20
N LEU A 288 7.38 24.18 -8.20
CA LEU A 288 5.95 23.88 -8.24
C LEU A 288 5.19 24.86 -7.33
N PRO A 289 4.10 25.51 -7.80
CA PRO A 289 3.35 26.45 -6.96
C PRO A 289 2.73 25.77 -5.73
N GLY A 290 3.29 26.07 -4.54
CA GLY A 290 2.77 25.57 -3.26
C GLY A 290 3.09 24.10 -2.96
N GLU A 291 3.90 23.45 -3.78
CA GLU A 291 4.36 22.08 -3.61
C GLU A 291 5.89 22.04 -3.66
N PRO A 292 6.55 20.97 -3.18
CA PRO A 292 7.99 20.83 -3.32
C PRO A 292 8.42 20.85 -4.80
N PRO A 293 9.64 21.34 -5.10
CA PRO A 293 10.11 21.43 -6.48
C PRO A 293 10.34 20.04 -7.08
N LEU A 294 10.14 19.93 -8.39
CA LEU A 294 10.39 18.73 -9.17
C LEU A 294 11.85 18.69 -9.61
N ALA A 295 12.58 17.66 -9.21
CA ALA A 295 13.97 17.48 -9.60
C ALA A 295 14.09 16.79 -10.96
N TYR A 296 15.13 17.16 -11.72
CA TYR A 296 15.48 16.48 -12.96
C TYR A 296 16.99 16.52 -13.22
N LEU A 297 17.44 15.61 -14.05
CA LEU A 297 18.81 15.50 -14.54
C LEU A 297 18.82 15.66 -16.05
N ARG A 298 19.87 16.29 -16.57
CA ARG A 298 20.17 16.34 -18.01
C ARG A 298 21.43 15.55 -18.34
N PHE A 299 21.43 14.90 -19.50
CA PHE A 299 22.57 14.13 -19.98
C PHE A 299 22.62 14.10 -21.52
N THR A 300 23.78 13.85 -22.11
CA THR A 300 23.97 13.83 -23.58
C THR A 300 23.95 12.41 -24.15
N ALA A 301 24.01 12.29 -25.49
CA ALA A 301 24.06 11.00 -26.18
C ALA A 301 25.31 10.16 -25.91
N GLN A 302 26.38 10.77 -25.37
CA GLN A 302 27.59 10.05 -24.98
C GLN A 302 27.48 9.49 -23.56
N GLU A 303 26.52 9.99 -22.78
CA GLU A 303 26.36 9.65 -21.38
C GLU A 303 25.26 8.60 -21.20
N ARG A 304 25.30 7.89 -20.08
CA ARG A 304 24.32 6.87 -19.71
C ARG A 304 23.83 7.07 -18.28
N LEU A 305 22.57 6.71 -18.03
CA LEU A 305 22.02 6.57 -16.69
C LEU A 305 22.40 5.20 -16.15
N GLN A 306 23.25 5.18 -15.12
CA GLN A 306 23.58 4.00 -14.35
C GLN A 306 22.60 3.86 -13.18
N LEU A 307 21.89 2.74 -13.11
CA LEU A 307 20.99 2.36 -12.02
C LEU A 307 21.60 1.19 -11.27
N GLY A 308 21.73 1.27 -9.95
CA GLY A 308 22.34 0.20 -9.14
C GLY A 308 21.78 0.10 -7.72
N PRO A 309 22.29 -0.85 -6.92
CA PRO A 309 21.83 -1.05 -5.54
C PRO A 309 22.19 0.10 -4.60
N ALA A 310 23.21 0.88 -4.94
CA ALA A 310 23.66 2.01 -4.12
C ALA A 310 22.98 3.33 -4.48
N GLY A 311 22.37 3.42 -5.67
CA GLY A 311 21.89 4.69 -6.20
C GLY A 311 21.84 4.71 -7.72
N PHE A 312 21.72 5.91 -8.26
CA PHE A 312 21.80 6.17 -9.68
C PHE A 312 22.65 7.39 -9.99
N GLU A 313 23.27 7.39 -11.17
CA GLU A 313 24.11 8.48 -11.65
C GLU A 313 24.20 8.53 -13.17
N ILE A 314 24.61 9.69 -13.68
CA ILE A 314 24.93 9.91 -15.08
C ILE A 314 26.45 9.74 -15.25
N GLU A 315 26.83 8.72 -16.01
CA GLU A 315 28.23 8.44 -16.37
C GLU A 315 28.52 8.82 -17.83
N PRO A 316 29.77 9.19 -18.16
CA PRO A 316 30.25 9.33 -19.53
C PRO A 316 30.32 8.02 -20.33
#